data_AF-A0A7C6SXG5-F1
#
_entry.id   AF-A0A7C6SXG5-F1
#
_cell.length_a   1.000
_cell.length_b   1.000
_cell.length_c   1.000
_cell.angle_alpha   90.00
_cell.angle_beta   90.00
_cell.angle_gamma   90.00
#
_symmetry.space_group_name_H-M   'P 1'
#
loop_
_entity.id
_entity.type
_entity.pdbx_description
1 polymer ?
#
loop_
_entity_poly.entity_id
_entity_poly.type
_entity_poly.pdbx_seq_one_letter_code
_entity_poly.pdbx_strand_id
1 'polypeptide(L)'
;TLASHLPVMVAMLVSPQVAVMVGLGSSLGFLIKLGPIIAARAAVHAVFGAAGAFAFRKGLPFTKVLMLTLPIHAIGEALIVLPFGFSLQKAGLIVGVGTALHHFIDAMIALAVVASVGLVQRVAENRR
;
A
#
# COMPACT_ATOMS: atom_id res chain seq x y z
N THR A 1 0.10 -6.45 9.33
CA THR A 1 1.39 -6.59 10.03
C THR A 1 2.16 -5.29 9.87
N LEU A 2 2.97 -4.89 10.84
CA LEU A 2 3.78 -3.67 10.70
C LEU A 2 4.87 -3.87 9.63
N ALA A 3 5.20 -2.80 8.92
CA ALA A 3 6.12 -2.71 7.79
C ALA A 3 5.77 -3.59 6.58
N SER A 4 4.58 -4.20 6.53
CA SER A 4 4.19 -5.06 5.41
C SER A 4 3.88 -4.29 4.12
N HIS A 5 3.53 -3.01 4.23
CA HIS A 5 3.24 -2.14 3.09
C HIS A 5 4.44 -1.27 2.71
N LEU A 6 5.51 -1.28 3.51
CA LEU A 6 6.72 -0.50 3.25
C LEU A 6 7.26 -0.74 1.82
N PRO A 7 7.38 -1.98 1.30
CA PRO A 7 7.88 -2.20 -0.05
C PRO A 7 7.02 -1.52 -1.13
N VAL A 8 5.69 -1.62 -1.05
CA VAL A 8 4.80 -1.03 -2.06
C VAL A 8 4.73 0.49 -1.94
N MET A 9 4.81 1.04 -0.72
CA MET A 9 4.88 2.49 -0.50
C MET A 9 6.15 3.09 -1.11
N VAL A 10 7.31 2.46 -0.91
CA VAL A 10 8.57 2.89 -1.53
C VAL A 10 8.52 2.73 -3.04
N ALA A 11 7.92 1.65 -3.55
CA ALA A 11 7.77 1.39 -4.98
C ALA A 11 6.98 2.48 -5.73
N MET A 12 6.07 3.19 -5.06
CA MET A 12 5.34 4.33 -5.65
C MET A 12 6.27 5.44 -6.15
N LEU A 13 7.43 5.62 -5.52
CA LEU A 13 8.43 6.61 -5.93
C LEU A 13 9.09 6.23 -7.26
N VAL A 14 9.19 4.92 -7.55
CA VAL A 14 9.86 4.39 -8.74
C VAL A 14 8.96 4.50 -9.97
N SER A 15 7.87 3.73 -10.02
CA SER A 15 6.92 3.72 -11.14
C SER A 15 5.62 2.98 -10.81
N PRO A 16 4.50 3.26 -11.53
CA PRO A 16 3.28 2.46 -11.44
C PRO A 16 3.52 0.97 -11.69
N GLN A 17 4.35 0.63 -12.67
CA GLN A 17 4.67 -0.75 -13.00
C GLN A 17 5.35 -1.47 -11.83
N VAL A 18 6.36 -0.83 -11.22
CA VAL A 18 7.07 -1.40 -10.06
C VAL A 18 6.13 -1.51 -8.86
N ALA A 19 5.30 -0.50 -8.59
CA ALA A 19 4.33 -0.55 -7.50
C ALA A 19 3.29 -1.67 -7.67
N VAL A 20 2.77 -1.87 -8.89
CA VAL A 20 1.87 -2.98 -9.22
C VAL A 20 2.58 -4.32 -9.02
N MET A 21 3.79 -4.49 -9.54
CA MET A 21 4.54 -5.74 -9.41
C MET A 21 4.84 -6.10 -7.95
N VAL A 22 5.20 -5.12 -7.11
CA VAL A 22 5.40 -5.34 -5.67
C VAL A 22 4.10 -5.74 -4.98
N GLY A 23 2.98 -5.09 -5.32
CA GLY A 23 1.66 -5.45 -4.80
C GLY A 23 1.26 -6.87 -5.17
N LEU A 24 1.36 -7.25 -6.45
CA LEU A 24 1.07 -8.60 -6.92
C LEU A 24 2.01 -9.65 -6.33
N GLY A 25 3.30 -9.33 -6.21
CA GLY A 25 4.28 -10.19 -5.54
C GLY A 25 3.92 -10.44 -4.07
N SER A 26 3.44 -9.42 -3.36
CA SER A 26 2.97 -9.58 -1.98
C SER A 26 1.74 -10.49 -1.89
N SER A 27 0.78 -10.34 -2.81
CA SER A 27 -0.41 -11.20 -2.90
C SER A 27 -0.04 -12.66 -3.16
N LEU A 28 0.85 -12.91 -4.13
CA LEU A 28 1.36 -14.25 -4.43
C LEU A 28 2.09 -14.87 -3.25
N GLY A 29 2.98 -14.11 -2.59
CA GLY A 29 3.69 -14.58 -1.41
C GLY A 29 2.75 -14.97 -0.26
N PHE A 30 1.69 -14.18 -0.04
CA PHE A 30 0.67 -14.51 0.96
C PHE A 30 -0.22 -15.66 0.54
N LEU A 31 -0.49 -15.86 -0.75
CA LEU A 31 -1.22 -17.05 -1.21
C LEU A 31 -0.46 -18.32 -0.84
N ILE A 32 0.86 -18.32 -1.07
CA ILE A 32 1.74 -19.45 -0.75
C ILE A 32 1.83 -19.68 0.76
N LYS A 33 1.84 -18.61 1.58
CA LYS A 33 2.18 -18.71 3.01
C LYS A 33 1.01 -18.65 3.99
N LEU A 34 -0.01 -17.84 3.71
CA LEU A 34 -1.06 -17.44 4.65
C LEU A 34 -2.48 -17.77 4.17
N GLY A 35 -2.64 -18.12 2.89
CA GLY A 35 -3.90 -18.56 2.30
C GLY A 35 -4.67 -17.48 1.54
N PRO A 36 -5.80 -17.86 0.92
CA PRO A 36 -6.44 -17.07 -0.13
C PRO A 36 -7.09 -15.77 0.37
N ILE A 37 -7.61 -15.72 1.59
CA ILE A 37 -8.24 -14.50 2.14
C ILE A 37 -7.20 -13.39 2.30
N ILE A 38 -6.03 -13.73 2.86
CA ILE A 38 -4.95 -12.77 3.07
C ILE A 38 -4.31 -12.37 1.72
N ALA A 39 -4.18 -13.32 0.80
CA ALA A 39 -3.72 -13.04 -0.56
C ALA A 39 -4.64 -12.09 -1.31
N ALA A 40 -5.96 -12.30 -1.24
CA ALA A 40 -6.95 -11.45 -1.88
C ALA A 40 -6.89 -10.02 -1.33
N ARG A 41 -6.73 -9.87 0.00
CA ARG A 41 -6.53 -8.54 0.62
C ARG A 41 -5.26 -7.87 0.11
N ALA A 42 -4.15 -8.61 0.04
CA ALA A 42 -2.90 -8.08 -0.50
C ALA A 42 -2.94 -7.75 -1.99
N ALA A 43 -3.91 -8.25 -2.76
CA ALA A 43 -4.10 -7.79 -4.14
C ALA A 43 -4.49 -6.30 -4.21
N VAL A 44 -5.10 -5.74 -3.16
CA VAL A 44 -5.39 -4.30 -3.02
C VAL A 44 -4.10 -3.47 -3.04
N HIS A 45 -2.96 -4.06 -2.64
CA HIS A 45 -1.66 -3.39 -2.67
C HIS A 45 -1.27 -2.94 -4.08
N ALA A 46 -1.58 -3.74 -5.10
CA ALA A 46 -1.32 -3.36 -6.48
C ALA A 46 -2.14 -2.13 -6.90
N VAL A 47 -3.39 -2.04 -6.43
CA VAL A 47 -4.31 -0.94 -6.74
C VAL A 47 -3.88 0.35 -6.08
N PHE A 48 -3.70 0.36 -4.75
CA PHE A 48 -3.29 1.59 -4.06
C PHE A 48 -1.85 1.97 -4.42
N GLY A 49 -0.97 0.99 -4.66
CA GLY A 49 0.37 1.17 -5.19
C GLY A 49 0.37 1.92 -6.52
N ALA A 50 -0.44 1.47 -7.48
CA ALA A 50 -0.60 2.15 -8.76
C ALA A 50 -1.12 3.58 -8.59
N ALA A 51 -2.20 3.76 -7.83
CA ALA A 51 -2.80 5.07 -7.58
C ALA A 51 -1.79 6.05 -6.95
N GLY A 52 -1.04 5.58 -5.95
CA GLY A 52 -0.01 6.38 -5.30
C GLY A 52 1.14 6.74 -6.24
N ALA A 53 1.59 5.80 -7.06
CA ALA A 53 2.64 6.04 -8.05
C ALA A 53 2.22 7.06 -9.12
N PHE A 54 0.98 7.00 -9.60
CA PHE A 54 0.43 7.98 -10.53
C PHE A 54 0.31 9.36 -9.89
N ALA A 55 -0.16 9.44 -8.64
CA ALA A 55 -0.24 10.69 -7.89
C ALA A 55 1.14 11.33 -7.69
N PHE A 56 2.14 10.54 -7.30
CA PHE A 56 3.52 10.99 -7.17
C PHE A 56 4.10 11.48 -8.50
N ARG A 57 3.81 10.79 -9.61
CA ARG A 57 4.19 11.22 -10.96
C ARG A 57 3.59 12.56 -11.37
N LYS A 58 2.38 12.86 -10.90
CA LYS A 58 1.73 14.16 -11.09
C LYS A 58 2.26 15.27 -10.16
N GLY A 59 3.33 15.01 -9.41
CA GLY A 59 4.00 16.01 -8.57
C GLY A 59 3.43 16.13 -7.15
N LEU A 60 2.54 15.22 -6.72
CA LEU A 60 2.10 15.23 -5.34
C LEU A 60 3.28 14.87 -4.41
N PRO A 61 3.49 15.63 -3.31
CA PRO A 61 4.46 15.28 -2.28
C PRO A 61 4.20 13.88 -1.73
N PHE A 62 5.26 13.13 -1.41
CA PHE A 62 5.14 11.74 -0.98
C PHE A 62 4.24 11.56 0.26
N THR A 63 4.28 12.48 1.24
CA THR A 63 3.37 12.47 2.38
C THR A 63 1.89 12.56 1.96
N LYS A 64 1.55 13.39 0.96
CA LYS A 64 0.18 13.49 0.43
C LYS A 64 -0.21 12.23 -0.33
N VAL A 65 0.74 11.59 -1.02
CA VAL A 65 0.52 10.31 -1.69
C VAL A 65 0.16 9.22 -0.68
N LEU A 66 0.89 9.12 0.43
CA LEU A 66 0.61 8.15 1.50
C LEU A 66 -0.81 8.36 2.07
N MET A 67 -1.17 9.61 2.39
CA MET A 67 -2.52 9.95 2.87
C MET A 67 -3.62 9.68 1.84
N LEU A 68 -3.36 9.91 0.56
CA LEU A 68 -4.29 9.60 -0.53
C LEU A 68 -4.54 8.09 -0.65
N THR A 69 -3.50 7.27 -0.44
CA THR A 69 -3.61 5.81 -0.57
C THR A 69 -4.25 5.13 0.63
N LEU A 70 -4.26 5.76 1.81
CA LEU A 70 -4.86 5.23 3.03
C LEU A 70 -6.33 4.79 2.85
N PRO A 71 -7.26 5.63 2.35
CA PRO A 71 -8.65 5.21 2.17
C PRO A 71 -8.80 4.10 1.13
N ILE A 72 -8.00 4.11 0.06
CA ILE A 72 -8.00 3.06 -0.97
C ILE A 72 -7.62 1.71 -0.35
N HIS A 73 -6.60 1.72 0.51
CA HIS A 73 -6.12 0.54 1.19
C HIS A 73 -7.16 -0.01 2.19
N ALA A 74 -7.60 0.82 3.14
CA ALA A 74 -8.50 0.41 4.21
C ALA A 74 -9.87 -0.05 3.69
N ILE A 75 -10.46 0.71 2.76
CA ILE A 75 -11.75 0.36 2.16
C ILE A 75 -11.59 -0.86 1.25
N GLY A 76 -10.53 -0.92 0.43
CA GLY A 76 -10.28 -2.05 -0.45
C GLY A 76 -10.17 -3.36 0.31
N GLU A 77 -9.37 -3.41 1.38
CA GLU A 77 -9.23 -4.64 2.19
C GLU A 77 -10.53 -4.99 2.94
N ALA A 78 -11.29 -3.99 3.40
CA ALA A 78 -12.59 -4.22 4.04
C ALA A 78 -13.63 -4.80 3.06
N LEU A 79 -13.66 -4.31 1.82
CA LEU A 79 -14.56 -4.83 0.79
C LEU A 79 -14.18 -6.26 0.38
N ILE A 80 -12.89 -6.55 0.27
CA ILE A 80 -12.40 -7.86 -0.15
C ILE A 80 -12.81 -8.97 0.81
N VAL A 81 -12.96 -8.71 2.11
CA VAL A 81 -13.31 -9.78 3.07
C VAL A 81 -14.80 -10.13 3.08
N LEU A 82 -15.68 -9.28 2.54
CA LEU A 82 -17.13 -9.50 2.55
C LEU A 82 -17.55 -10.77 1.79
N PRO A 83 -17.04 -11.04 0.56
CA PRO A 83 -17.33 -12.29 -0.16
C PRO A 83 -16.86 -13.55 0.57
N PHE A 84 -15.92 -13.43 1.53
CA PHE A 84 -15.44 -14.54 2.36
C PHE A 84 -16.26 -14.73 3.64
N GLY A 85 -17.45 -14.11 3.74
CA GLY A 85 -18.40 -14.33 4.84
C GLY A 85 -18.16 -13.43 6.06
N PHE A 86 -17.31 -12.41 5.97
CA PHE A 86 -17.15 -11.45 7.05
C PHE A 86 -18.42 -10.58 7.16
N SER A 87 -18.90 -10.36 8.39
CA SER A 87 -19.97 -9.38 8.61
C SER A 87 -19.48 -7.97 8.34
N LEU A 88 -20.41 -7.05 8.02
CA LEU A 88 -20.08 -5.64 7.80
C LEU A 88 -19.35 -5.01 8.99
N GLN A 89 -19.72 -5.39 10.21
CA GLN A 89 -19.04 -4.95 11.43
C GLN A 89 -17.58 -5.43 11.47
N LYS A 90 -17.31 -6.72 11.19
CA LYS A 90 -15.94 -7.25 11.17
C LYS A 90 -15.12 -6.63 10.03
N ALA A 91 -15.71 -6.51 8.85
CA ALA A 91 -15.07 -5.91 7.68
C ALA A 91 -14.72 -4.43 7.92
N GLY A 92 -15.65 -3.63 8.41
CA GLY A 92 -15.41 -2.22 8.68
C GLY A 92 -14.50 -1.97 9.89
N LEU A 93 -14.83 -2.54 11.04
CA LEU A 93 -14.15 -2.22 12.30
C LEU A 93 -12.83 -2.97 12.44
N ILE A 94 -12.81 -4.29 12.22
CA ILE A 94 -11.59 -5.07 12.46
C ILE A 94 -10.64 -4.90 11.27
N VAL A 95 -11.14 -5.12 10.05
CA VAL A 95 -10.29 -5.06 8.86
C VAL A 95 -10.06 -3.61 8.45
N GLY A 96 -11.09 -2.81 8.20
CA GLY A 96 -10.95 -1.43 7.74
C GLY A 96 -10.16 -0.53 8.69
N VAL A 97 -10.61 -0.39 9.94
CA VAL A 97 -9.92 0.48 10.92
C VAL A 97 -8.53 -0.07 11.27
N GLY A 98 -8.40 -1.38 11.46
CA GLY A 98 -7.10 -2.01 11.69
C GLY A 98 -6.12 -1.75 10.53
N THR A 99 -6.64 -1.67 9.31
CA THR A 99 -5.87 -1.35 8.09
C THR A 99 -5.45 0.10 8.03
N ALA A 100 -6.36 1.03 8.36
CA ALA A 100 -6.02 2.44 8.43
C ALA A 100 -4.90 2.70 9.46
N LEU A 101 -5.00 2.09 10.65
CA LEU A 101 -4.01 2.27 11.72
C LEU A 101 -2.63 1.73 11.33
N HIS A 102 -2.55 0.49 10.79
CA HIS A 102 -1.25 -0.03 10.39
C HIS A 102 -0.70 0.69 9.15
N HIS A 103 -1.54 1.16 8.23
CA HIS A 103 -1.09 1.93 7.07
C HIS A 103 -0.43 3.23 7.52
N PHE A 104 -0.98 3.87 8.55
CA PHE A 104 -0.38 5.07 9.13
C PHE A 104 1.01 4.80 9.71
N ILE A 105 1.17 3.71 10.47
CA ILE A 105 2.47 3.32 11.03
C ILE A 105 3.47 3.00 9.90
N ASP A 106 3.05 2.22 8.91
CA ASP A 106 3.89 1.86 7.76
C ASP A 106 4.29 3.10 6.94
N ALA A 107 3.40 4.09 6.81
CA ALA A 107 3.68 5.36 6.18
C ALA A 107 4.76 6.16 6.94
N MET A 108 4.72 6.18 8.28
CA MET A 108 5.79 6.81 9.08
C MET A 108 7.14 6.10 8.87
N ILE A 109 7.14 4.77 8.82
CA ILE A 109 8.36 3.99 8.52
C ILE A 109 8.86 4.30 7.11
N ALA A 110 7.97 4.36 6.12
CA ALA A 110 8.32 4.68 4.74
C ALA A 110 8.94 6.08 4.62
N LEU A 111 8.39 7.09 5.31
CA LEU A 111 8.96 8.43 5.36
C LEU A 111 10.37 8.42 5.97
N ALA A 112 10.56 7.72 7.09
CA ALA A 112 11.86 7.61 7.74
C ALA A 112 12.92 6.94 6.85
N VAL A 113 12.56 5.82 6.20
CA VAL A 113 13.45 5.10 5.28
C VAL A 113 13.78 5.94 4.05
N VAL A 114 12.78 6.55 3.42
CA VAL A 114 12.98 7.36 2.22
C VAL A 114 13.87 8.58 2.52
N ALA A 115 13.69 9.20 3.68
CA ALA A 115 14.51 10.30 4.13
C ALA A 115 15.96 9.88 4.40
N SER A 116 16.19 8.72 5.03
CA SER A 116 17.54 8.27 5.40
C SER A 116 18.44 7.93 4.20
N VAL A 117 17.85 7.52 3.07
CA VAL A 117 18.60 7.20 1.84
C VAL A 117 18.54 8.30 0.76
N GLY A 118 17.85 9.41 1.02
CA GLY A 118 17.66 10.49 0.05
C GLY A 118 16.94 10.06 -1.24
N LEU A 119 16.02 9.10 -1.14
CA LEU A 119 15.45 8.45 -2.32
C LEU A 119 14.58 9.40 -3.16
N VAL A 120 13.84 10.31 -2.52
CA VAL A 120 13.00 11.30 -3.23
C VAL A 120 13.85 12.23 -4.10
N GLN A 121 15.00 12.66 -3.60
CA GLN A 121 15.94 13.55 -4.31
C GLN A 121 16.51 12.84 -5.55
N ARG A 122 17.00 11.61 -5.39
CA ARG A 122 17.54 10.81 -6.50
C ARG A 122 16.50 10.55 -7.59
N VAL A 123 15.26 10.26 -7.20
CA VAL A 123 14.17 10.07 -8.16
C VAL A 123 13.84 11.38 -8.90
N ALA A 124 13.92 12.54 -8.23
CA ALA A 124 13.69 13.83 -8.86
C ALA A 124 14.81 14.21 -9.85
N GLU A 125 16.07 13.86 -9.55
CA GLU A 125 17.22 14.05 -10.43
C GLU A 125 17.09 13.24 -11.73
N ASN A 126 16.74 11.95 -11.62
CA ASN A 126 16.58 11.06 -12.79
C ASN A 126 15.42 11.42 -13.74
N ARG A 127 14.55 12.36 -13.35
CA ARG A 127 13.42 12.83 -14.17
C ARG A 127 13.69 14.14 -14.92
N ARG A 128 14.81 14.80 -14.63
CA ARG A 128 15.28 15.99 -15.37
C ARG A 128 16.09 15.57 -16.59
#